data_AF-A0A067Q5S1-F1
#
_entry.id   AF-A0A067Q5S1-F1
#
_cell.length_a   1.000
_cell.length_b   1.000
_cell.length_c   1.000
_cell.angle_alpha   90.00
_cell.angle_beta   90.00
_cell.angle_gamma   90.00
#
_symmetry.space_group_name_H-M   'P 1'
#
loop_
_entity.id
_entity.type
_entity.pdbx_description
1 polymer ?
#
loop_
_entity_poly.entity_id
_entity_poly.type
_entity_poly.pdbx_seq_one_letter_code
_entity_poly.pdbx_strand_id
1 'polypeptide(L)'
;MPVNTVGEMPDASAPFVNDEADIILRSSDGVDFHTFKLLLSLASPFFRSTFSLPQPGQAEGPEGTKAGGSGAEMKNGVSVVQLTEHSEVVKNMLIFCYPMCHPTMETLQEVQDLWEAASKYEIEELMKWLGSQFVEKRFLEDEPVRAYAIACRYRLDPLAKAAAIWTLRYPRADLDIHADHHELEAITAGAFVRLMKFHRRCSEVVSALVNHTQSPGLSWISTFQYNFFTCTSCHHHRSKVRFGLSQSVAKWFLQYLVHVGEVLQIRPCKSVIMEDEVTGKALNIARESCSRCGPAAQMDLKLFSEVFGEEIDRVISEVSKGFWFLVDQSSTGNPQVSL
;
A
#
# COMPACT_ATOMS: atom_id res chain seq x y z
N MET A 1 -54.22 10.26 15.43
CA MET A 1 -52.91 9.60 15.55
C MET A 1 -52.49 9.21 14.14
N PRO A 2 -51.37 9.70 13.61
CA PRO A 2 -50.96 9.27 12.29
C PRO A 2 -50.49 7.81 12.40
N VAL A 3 -50.96 7.02 11.45
CA VAL A 3 -50.53 5.65 11.21
C VAL A 3 -49.03 5.71 10.89
N ASN A 4 -48.21 5.01 11.67
CA ASN A 4 -46.83 4.72 11.30
C ASN A 4 -46.86 3.85 10.05
N THR A 5 -46.82 4.47 8.87
CA THR A 5 -46.34 3.80 7.66
C THR A 5 -44.87 3.46 7.91
N VAL A 6 -44.58 2.18 8.13
CA VAL A 6 -43.22 1.64 7.99
C VAL A 6 -42.76 2.10 6.61
N GLY A 7 -41.82 3.03 6.55
CA GLY A 7 -41.35 3.59 5.29
C GLY A 7 -40.84 2.44 4.42
N GLU A 8 -41.35 2.34 3.19
CA GLU A 8 -40.80 1.42 2.21
C GLU A 8 -39.30 1.72 2.09
N MET A 9 -38.49 0.72 2.39
CA MET A 9 -37.05 0.81 2.25
C MET A 9 -36.71 0.90 0.76
N PRO A 10 -35.83 1.85 0.36
CA PRO A 10 -35.51 2.05 -1.04
C PRO A 10 -34.81 0.82 -1.62
N ASP A 11 -35.25 0.40 -2.81
CA ASP A 11 -34.54 -0.63 -3.57
C ASP A 11 -33.27 -0.02 -4.19
N ALA A 12 -32.21 -0.83 -4.29
CA ALA A 12 -30.98 -0.47 -4.97
C ALA A 12 -31.23 -0.16 -6.46
N SER A 13 -30.29 0.48 -7.15
CA SER A 13 -30.41 0.66 -8.61
C SER A 13 -30.14 -0.66 -9.36
N ALA A 14 -30.45 -0.69 -10.66
CA ALA A 14 -30.00 -1.75 -11.56
C ALA A 14 -28.49 -2.02 -11.37
N PRO A 15 -28.05 -3.30 -11.37
CA PRO A 15 -28.78 -4.52 -11.72
C PRO A 15 -29.64 -5.15 -10.60
N PHE A 16 -29.68 -4.57 -9.39
CA PHE A 16 -30.19 -5.24 -8.19
C PHE A 16 -31.69 -4.99 -7.91
N VAL A 17 -32.49 -4.99 -8.99
CA VAL A 17 -33.95 -4.71 -9.00
C VAL A 17 -34.73 -5.78 -9.77
N ASN A 18 -34.28 -7.03 -9.76
CA ASN A 18 -34.90 -8.09 -10.56
C ASN A 18 -36.06 -8.74 -9.79
N ASP A 19 -37.26 -8.76 -10.40
CA ASP A 19 -38.46 -9.39 -9.86
C ASP A 19 -38.32 -10.93 -9.71
N GLU A 20 -37.41 -11.55 -10.45
CA GLU A 20 -37.11 -13.00 -10.35
C GLU A 20 -36.15 -13.34 -9.19
N ALA A 21 -35.67 -12.34 -8.44
CA ALA A 21 -34.77 -12.55 -7.31
C ALA A 21 -35.37 -13.50 -6.25
N ASP A 22 -34.58 -14.48 -5.80
CA ASP A 22 -34.99 -15.47 -4.80
C ASP A 22 -34.52 -15.13 -3.36
N ILE A 23 -33.85 -13.98 -3.21
CA ILE A 23 -33.44 -13.40 -1.94
C ILE A 23 -33.26 -11.89 -2.04
N ILE A 24 -33.52 -11.18 -0.94
CA ILE A 24 -33.23 -9.76 -0.77
C ILE A 24 -32.16 -9.63 0.31
N LEU A 25 -31.04 -8.97 -0.01
CA LEU A 25 -30.06 -8.54 0.97
C LEU A 25 -30.33 -7.09 1.33
N ARG A 26 -30.54 -6.80 2.61
CA ARG A 26 -30.78 -5.45 3.11
C ARG A 26 -29.53 -4.90 3.76
N SER A 27 -29.05 -3.76 3.29
CA SER A 27 -27.90 -3.08 3.90
C SER A 27 -28.23 -2.45 5.26
N SER A 28 -27.22 -2.03 6.01
CA SER A 28 -27.42 -1.40 7.33
C SER A 28 -28.09 -0.02 7.26
N ASP A 29 -27.97 0.69 6.13
CA ASP A 29 -28.68 1.93 5.80
C ASP A 29 -30.05 1.69 5.16
N GLY A 30 -30.52 0.43 5.13
CA GLY A 30 -31.89 0.08 4.73
C GLY A 30 -32.13 0.11 3.22
N VAL A 31 -31.12 -0.19 2.40
CA VAL A 31 -31.27 -0.37 0.96
C VAL A 31 -31.45 -1.85 0.64
N ASP A 32 -32.48 -2.18 -0.15
CA ASP A 32 -32.80 -3.56 -0.54
C ASP A 32 -32.15 -3.94 -1.87
N PHE A 33 -31.36 -5.01 -1.87
CA PHE A 33 -30.69 -5.57 -3.05
C PHE A 33 -31.36 -6.89 -3.45
N HIS A 34 -32.08 -6.87 -4.57
CA HIS A 34 -32.70 -8.05 -5.16
C HIS A 34 -31.65 -8.87 -5.92
N THR A 35 -31.37 -10.09 -5.46
CA THR A 35 -30.23 -10.91 -5.92
C THR A 35 -30.58 -12.40 -5.97
N PHE A 36 -29.63 -13.24 -6.36
CA PHE A 36 -29.81 -14.68 -6.52
C PHE A 36 -28.94 -15.50 -5.56
N LYS A 37 -29.55 -16.40 -4.78
CA LYS A 37 -28.85 -17.34 -3.88
C LYS A 37 -27.79 -18.16 -4.59
N LEU A 38 -28.03 -18.56 -5.84
CA LEU A 38 -27.08 -19.31 -6.65
C LEU A 38 -25.77 -18.54 -6.86
N LEU A 39 -25.85 -17.27 -7.27
CA LEU A 39 -24.67 -16.44 -7.55
C LEU A 39 -23.85 -16.20 -6.28
N LEU A 40 -24.54 -15.88 -5.18
CA LEU A 40 -23.92 -15.76 -3.87
C LEU A 40 -23.25 -17.07 -3.42
N SER A 41 -23.92 -18.22 -3.58
CA SER A 41 -23.39 -19.52 -3.19
C SER A 41 -22.19 -19.97 -4.01
N LEU A 42 -22.09 -19.55 -5.27
CA LEU A 42 -20.94 -19.82 -6.13
C LEU A 42 -19.73 -18.98 -5.72
N ALA A 43 -19.95 -17.74 -5.30
CA ALA A 43 -18.88 -16.82 -4.90
C ALA A 43 -18.45 -16.97 -3.43
N SER A 44 -19.33 -17.47 -2.56
CA SER A 44 -19.17 -17.46 -1.10
C SER A 44 -19.57 -18.81 -0.47
N PRO A 45 -18.61 -19.53 0.15
CA PRO A 45 -18.91 -20.71 0.96
C PRO A 45 -19.79 -20.38 2.18
N PHE A 46 -19.64 -19.19 2.76
CA PHE A 46 -20.51 -18.70 3.82
C PHE A 46 -21.98 -18.68 3.41
N PHE A 47 -22.31 -18.05 2.26
CA PHE A 47 -23.68 -17.96 1.77
C PHE A 47 -24.20 -19.34 1.36
N ARG A 48 -23.37 -20.16 0.71
CA ARG A 48 -23.72 -21.56 0.36
C ARG A 48 -24.13 -22.35 1.60
N SER A 49 -23.35 -22.25 2.67
CA SER A 49 -23.66 -22.90 3.94
C SER A 49 -24.94 -22.34 4.54
N THR A 50 -25.07 -21.01 4.61
CA THR A 50 -26.21 -20.31 5.21
C THR A 50 -27.54 -20.68 4.53
N PHE A 51 -27.55 -20.81 3.21
CA PHE A 51 -28.77 -21.17 2.47
C PHE A 51 -29.10 -22.66 2.50
N SER A 52 -28.13 -23.52 2.84
CA SER A 52 -28.34 -24.97 2.97
C SER A 52 -28.91 -25.39 4.33
N LEU A 53 -28.83 -24.52 5.34
CA LEU A 53 -29.34 -24.79 6.68
C LEU A 53 -30.87 -24.70 6.69
N PRO A 54 -31.58 -25.65 7.34
CA PRO A 54 -33.03 -25.54 7.53
C PRO A 54 -33.34 -24.27 8.32
N GLN A 55 -34.06 -23.32 7.72
CA GLN A 55 -34.45 -22.13 8.45
C GLN A 55 -35.54 -22.50 9.48
N PRO A 56 -35.44 -22.01 10.73
CA PRO A 56 -36.49 -22.21 11.73
C PRO A 56 -37.77 -21.54 11.24
N GLY A 57 -38.68 -22.35 10.67
CA GLY A 57 -39.90 -21.90 10.00
C GLY A 57 -40.27 -22.68 8.73
N GLN A 58 -39.33 -23.46 8.16
CA GLN A 58 -39.58 -24.29 6.97
C GLN A 58 -40.01 -25.74 7.29
N ALA A 59 -40.30 -26.05 8.55
CA ALA A 59 -41.04 -27.27 8.86
C ALA A 59 -42.48 -27.07 8.39
N GLU A 60 -42.79 -27.59 7.19
CA GLU A 60 -44.16 -27.90 6.76
C GLU A 60 -44.72 -29.00 7.67
N GLY A 61 -45.00 -28.65 8.92
CA GLY A 61 -45.85 -29.43 9.81
C GLY A 61 -47.31 -29.04 9.57
N PRO A 62 -48.22 -29.99 9.41
CA PRO A 62 -49.64 -29.68 9.25
C PRO A 62 -50.16 -29.00 10.53
N GLU A 63 -50.79 -27.85 10.32
CA GLU A 63 -51.67 -27.12 11.23
C GLU A 63 -51.26 -27.01 12.71
N GLY A 64 -50.85 -25.79 13.08
CA GLY A 64 -51.29 -25.22 14.35
C GLY A 64 -50.35 -25.40 15.53
N THR A 65 -49.22 -24.69 15.55
CA THR A 65 -48.79 -24.00 16.79
C THR A 65 -47.80 -22.88 16.44
N LYS A 66 -48.25 -21.62 16.56
CA LYS A 66 -47.37 -20.45 16.52
C LYS A 66 -46.53 -20.44 17.80
N ALA A 67 -45.33 -20.99 17.76
CA ALA A 67 -44.30 -20.76 18.78
C ALA A 67 -43.38 -19.63 18.30
N GLY A 68 -43.30 -18.56 19.10
CA GLY A 68 -42.65 -17.30 18.76
C GLY A 68 -41.11 -17.36 18.68
N GLY A 69 -40.58 -17.82 17.56
CA GLY A 69 -39.24 -17.46 17.09
C GLY A 69 -39.36 -16.29 16.10
N SER A 70 -38.43 -15.34 16.16
CA SER A 70 -38.33 -14.19 15.23
C SER A 70 -38.56 -14.64 13.79
N GLY A 71 -39.75 -14.35 13.24
CA GLY A 71 -40.10 -14.73 11.88
C GLY A 71 -39.10 -14.12 10.91
N ALA A 72 -38.57 -14.94 10.00
CA ALA A 72 -37.81 -14.43 8.87
C ALA A 72 -38.63 -13.32 8.19
N GLU A 73 -38.01 -12.18 7.95
CA GLU A 73 -38.67 -11.09 7.25
C GLU A 73 -38.86 -11.50 5.78
N MET A 74 -40.07 -11.28 5.25
CA MET A 74 -40.39 -11.52 3.85
C MET A 74 -40.96 -10.26 3.22
N LYS A 75 -40.45 -9.90 2.03
CA LYS A 75 -40.95 -8.81 1.18
C LYS A 75 -41.43 -9.45 -0.12
N ASN A 76 -42.72 -9.31 -0.45
CA ASN A 76 -43.34 -9.90 -1.64
C ASN A 76 -43.14 -11.43 -1.80
N GLY A 77 -43.06 -12.17 -0.69
CA GLY A 77 -42.81 -13.62 -0.70
C GLY A 77 -41.33 -14.01 -0.83
N VAL A 78 -40.43 -13.04 -0.94
CA VAL A 78 -38.98 -13.23 -0.98
C VAL A 78 -38.38 -13.00 0.41
N SER A 79 -37.47 -13.88 0.84
CA SER A 79 -36.79 -13.76 2.14
C SER A 79 -35.83 -12.57 2.14
N VAL A 80 -35.91 -11.76 3.20
CA VAL A 80 -35.02 -10.62 3.45
C VAL A 80 -33.97 -11.02 4.47
N VAL A 81 -32.69 -10.77 4.15
CA VAL A 81 -31.55 -10.98 5.05
C VAL A 81 -30.92 -9.63 5.36
N GLN A 82 -30.95 -9.23 6.63
CA GLN A 82 -30.31 -8.02 7.10
C GLN A 82 -28.79 -8.21 7.20
N LEU A 83 -28.05 -7.30 6.56
CA LEU A 83 -26.59 -7.20 6.62
C LEU A 83 -26.16 -6.05 7.55
N THR A 84 -24.89 -6.07 7.96
CA THR A 84 -24.31 -5.00 8.79
C THR A 84 -23.57 -3.96 7.97
N GLU A 85 -23.29 -4.26 6.71
CA GLU A 85 -22.53 -3.42 5.78
C GLU A 85 -23.43 -2.37 5.13
N HIS A 86 -22.85 -1.20 4.87
CA HIS A 86 -23.50 -0.10 4.16
C HIS A 86 -23.81 -0.48 2.70
N SER A 87 -24.83 0.13 2.11
CA SER A 87 -25.30 -0.15 0.75
C SER A 87 -24.19 -0.14 -0.30
N GLU A 88 -23.25 0.79 -0.21
CA GLU A 88 -22.10 0.89 -1.13
C GLU A 88 -21.18 -0.34 -1.09
N VAL A 89 -20.89 -0.86 0.11
CA VAL A 89 -20.08 -2.07 0.29
C VAL A 89 -20.83 -3.29 -0.24
N VAL A 90 -22.12 -3.41 0.08
CA VAL A 90 -22.99 -4.49 -0.41
C VAL A 90 -23.06 -4.46 -1.93
N LYS A 91 -23.25 -3.27 -2.52
CA LYS A 91 -23.28 -3.06 -3.97
C LYS A 91 -21.98 -3.52 -4.62
N ASN A 92 -20.82 -3.09 -4.13
CA ASN A 92 -19.52 -3.45 -4.72
C ASN A 92 -19.21 -4.93 -4.57
N MET A 93 -19.57 -5.53 -3.43
CA MET A 93 -19.48 -6.98 -3.21
C MET A 93 -20.34 -7.75 -4.22
N LEU A 94 -21.61 -7.34 -4.39
CA LEU A 94 -22.51 -7.99 -5.34
C LEU A 94 -22.08 -7.77 -6.79
N ILE A 95 -21.58 -6.59 -7.16
CA ILE A 95 -21.03 -6.32 -8.49
C ILE A 95 -19.90 -7.32 -8.80
N PHE A 96 -19.06 -7.65 -7.82
CA PHE A 96 -18.01 -8.66 -8.01
C PHE A 96 -18.56 -10.08 -8.13
N CYS A 97 -19.57 -10.45 -7.34
CA CYS A 97 -20.20 -11.77 -7.42
C CYS A 97 -20.94 -12.00 -8.76
N TYR A 98 -21.27 -10.92 -9.45
CA TYR A 98 -21.92 -10.95 -10.76
C TYR A 98 -20.84 -10.75 -11.85
N PRO A 99 -20.89 -11.48 -12.98
CA PRO A 99 -19.89 -11.36 -14.05
C PRO A 99 -20.12 -10.09 -14.90
N MET A 100 -20.27 -8.93 -14.25
CA MET A 100 -20.59 -7.66 -14.88
C MET A 100 -19.34 -6.81 -15.05
N CYS A 101 -18.69 -6.42 -13.94
CA CYS A 101 -17.47 -5.60 -13.90
C CYS A 101 -16.80 -5.74 -12.52
N HIS A 102 -15.52 -5.38 -12.41
CA HIS A 102 -14.90 -5.12 -11.11
C HIS A 102 -15.30 -3.72 -10.60
N PRO A 103 -15.51 -3.54 -9.29
CA PRO A 103 -15.74 -2.20 -8.75
C PRO A 103 -14.49 -1.33 -8.91
N THR A 104 -14.68 -0.02 -9.00
CA THR A 104 -13.59 0.95 -8.88
C THR A 104 -13.51 1.42 -7.44
N MET A 105 -12.33 1.41 -6.85
CA MET A 105 -12.13 1.88 -5.48
C MET A 105 -11.43 3.23 -5.51
N GLU A 106 -11.98 4.28 -4.90
CA GLU A 106 -11.39 5.62 -4.93
C GLU A 106 -10.51 5.89 -3.72
N THR A 107 -10.85 5.30 -2.57
CA THR A 107 -10.16 5.55 -1.30
C THR A 107 -9.66 4.27 -0.63
N LEU A 108 -8.62 4.37 0.21
CA LEU A 108 -8.18 3.26 1.05
C LEU A 108 -9.27 2.78 2.02
N GLN A 109 -10.20 3.66 2.41
CA GLN A 109 -11.31 3.29 3.29
C GLN A 109 -12.26 2.33 2.58
N GLU A 110 -12.67 2.65 1.34
CA GLU A 110 -13.53 1.76 0.56
C GLU A 110 -12.89 0.37 0.37
N VAL A 111 -11.58 0.31 0.10
CA VAL A 111 -10.87 -0.97 -0.06
C VAL A 111 -10.91 -1.77 1.24
N GLN A 112 -10.72 -1.12 2.40
CA GLN A 112 -10.82 -1.78 3.71
C GLN A 112 -12.24 -2.27 4.00
N ASP A 113 -13.26 -1.43 3.84
CA ASP A 113 -14.64 -1.79 4.13
C ASP A 113 -15.09 -2.98 3.28
N LEU A 114 -14.69 -3.00 2.00
CA LEU A 114 -14.98 -4.10 1.09
C LEU A 114 -14.14 -5.35 1.42
N TRP A 115 -12.90 -5.20 1.90
CA TRP A 115 -12.09 -6.31 2.38
C TRP A 115 -12.72 -6.99 3.60
N GLU A 116 -13.23 -6.21 4.55
CA GLU A 116 -13.88 -6.74 5.75
C GLU A 116 -15.15 -7.51 5.39
N ALA A 117 -15.97 -6.98 4.49
CA ALA A 117 -17.12 -7.69 3.96
C ALA A 117 -16.71 -8.98 3.22
N ALA A 118 -15.71 -8.91 2.34
CA ALA A 118 -15.21 -10.07 1.61
C ALA A 118 -14.67 -11.16 2.55
N SER A 119 -13.97 -10.77 3.60
CA SER A 119 -13.47 -11.69 4.64
C SER A 119 -14.62 -12.29 5.44
N LYS A 120 -15.61 -11.50 5.84
CA LYS A 120 -16.78 -11.95 6.62
C LYS A 120 -17.63 -12.95 5.85
N TYR A 121 -17.81 -12.70 4.56
CA TYR A 121 -18.61 -13.54 3.67
C TYR A 121 -17.76 -14.55 2.89
N GLU A 122 -16.49 -14.74 3.25
CA GLU A 122 -15.58 -15.74 2.67
C GLU A 122 -15.47 -15.67 1.13
N ILE A 123 -15.47 -14.47 0.54
CA ILE A 123 -15.34 -14.24 -0.91
C ILE A 123 -13.86 -14.13 -1.27
N GLU A 124 -13.19 -15.28 -1.40
CA GLU A 124 -11.73 -15.36 -1.58
C GLU A 124 -11.21 -14.62 -2.81
N GLU A 125 -11.91 -14.73 -3.95
CA GLU A 125 -11.49 -14.07 -5.19
C GLU A 125 -11.59 -12.53 -5.10
N LEU A 126 -12.55 -12.02 -4.33
CA LEU A 126 -12.66 -10.58 -4.06
C LEU A 126 -11.48 -10.11 -3.20
N MET A 127 -11.10 -10.87 -2.17
CA MET A 127 -9.90 -10.55 -1.37
C MET A 127 -8.62 -10.57 -2.22
N LYS A 128 -8.45 -11.56 -3.11
CA LYS A 128 -7.30 -11.58 -4.03
C LYS A 128 -7.26 -10.35 -4.93
N TRP A 129 -8.41 -9.99 -5.51
CA TRP A 129 -8.53 -8.80 -6.35
C TRP A 129 -8.23 -7.52 -5.57
N LEU A 130 -8.82 -7.31 -4.40
CA LEU A 130 -8.55 -6.16 -3.52
C LEU A 130 -7.07 -6.06 -3.14
N GLY A 131 -6.44 -7.21 -2.89
CA GLY A 131 -5.00 -7.29 -2.58
C GLY A 131 -4.14 -6.70 -3.69
N SER A 132 -4.55 -6.85 -4.95
CA SER A 132 -3.88 -6.23 -6.10
C SER A 132 -4.14 -4.72 -6.18
N GLN A 133 -5.33 -4.25 -5.79
CA GLN A 133 -5.68 -2.82 -5.82
C GLN A 133 -4.91 -2.02 -4.76
N PHE A 134 -4.62 -2.62 -3.60
CA PHE A 134 -3.84 -1.95 -2.57
C PHE A 134 -2.41 -1.56 -3.02
N VAL A 135 -1.83 -2.29 -3.98
CA VAL A 135 -0.48 -2.01 -4.49
C VAL A 135 -0.50 -0.89 -5.54
N GLU A 136 -1.67 -0.32 -5.85
CA GLU A 136 -1.76 0.86 -6.69
C GLU A 136 -0.95 2.03 -6.14
N LYS A 137 -0.16 2.63 -7.03
CA LYS A 137 0.80 3.69 -6.69
C LYS A 137 0.18 4.83 -5.89
N ARG A 138 -1.05 5.24 -6.21
CA ARG A 138 -1.73 6.38 -5.57
C ARG A 138 -1.88 6.19 -4.06
N PHE A 139 -2.30 5.01 -3.61
CA PHE A 139 -2.50 4.73 -2.19
C PHE A 139 -1.17 4.70 -1.42
N LEU A 140 -0.12 4.22 -2.07
CA LEU A 140 1.21 4.17 -1.48
C LEU A 140 1.89 5.54 -1.46
N GLU A 141 1.60 6.40 -2.43
CA GLU A 141 2.16 7.75 -2.52
C GLU A 141 1.54 8.71 -1.49
N ASP A 142 0.21 8.66 -1.38
CA ASP A 142 -0.57 9.59 -0.55
C ASP A 142 -0.55 9.21 0.94
N GLU A 143 -0.72 7.92 1.28
CA GLU A 143 -0.88 7.46 2.66
C GLU A 143 -0.05 6.19 2.97
N PRO A 144 1.29 6.18 2.78
CA PRO A 144 2.11 4.96 2.90
C PRO A 144 2.10 4.32 4.29
N VAL A 145 2.03 5.13 5.36
CA VAL A 145 2.01 4.60 6.74
C VAL A 145 0.67 3.91 7.03
N ARG A 146 -0.43 4.51 6.58
CA ARG A 146 -1.77 3.91 6.65
C ARG A 146 -1.84 2.61 5.84
N ALA A 147 -1.37 2.63 4.59
CA ALA A 147 -1.29 1.45 3.74
C ALA A 147 -0.45 0.33 4.38
N TYR A 148 0.66 0.67 5.05
CA TYR A 148 1.46 -0.28 5.81
C TYR A 148 0.70 -0.90 7.00
N ALA A 149 -0.05 -0.07 7.75
CA ALA A 149 -0.83 -0.53 8.88
C ALA A 149 -1.94 -1.50 8.46
N ILE A 150 -2.70 -1.14 7.42
CA ILE A 150 -3.71 -1.98 6.75
C ILE A 150 -3.08 -3.30 6.31
N ALA A 151 -1.95 -3.25 5.62
CA ALA A 151 -1.25 -4.43 5.15
C ALA A 151 -0.88 -5.37 6.30
N CYS A 152 -0.39 -4.82 7.42
CA CYS A 152 -0.05 -5.62 8.60
C CYS A 152 -1.29 -6.24 9.24
N ARG A 153 -2.39 -5.48 9.37
CA ARG A 153 -3.67 -5.94 9.94
C ARG A 153 -4.22 -7.14 9.16
N TYR A 154 -4.25 -7.04 7.83
CA TYR A 154 -4.80 -8.08 6.96
C TYR A 154 -3.75 -9.09 6.44
N ARG A 155 -2.51 -9.02 6.94
CA ARG A 155 -1.39 -9.92 6.57
C ARG A 155 -1.09 -9.95 5.06
N LEU A 156 -1.10 -8.76 4.45
CA LEU A 156 -0.80 -8.55 3.03
C LEU A 156 0.68 -8.22 2.85
N ASP A 157 1.55 -9.23 2.95
CA ASP A 157 3.00 -9.03 2.93
C ASP A 157 3.51 -8.26 1.70
N PRO A 158 3.05 -8.51 0.46
CA PRO A 158 3.49 -7.73 -0.71
C PRO A 158 3.18 -6.24 -0.57
N LEU A 159 2.01 -5.92 -0.02
CA LEU A 159 1.58 -4.55 0.23
C LEU A 159 2.40 -3.91 1.35
N ALA A 160 2.63 -4.62 2.45
CA ALA A 160 3.41 -4.12 3.57
C ALA A 160 4.84 -3.76 3.12
N LYS A 161 5.42 -4.61 2.26
CA LYS A 161 6.75 -4.37 1.65
C LYS A 161 6.74 -3.13 0.77
N ALA A 162 5.74 -2.99 -0.11
CA ALA A 162 5.62 -1.84 -1.00
C ALA A 162 5.41 -0.55 -0.21
N ALA A 163 4.44 -0.51 0.71
CA ALA A 163 4.15 0.63 1.56
C ALA A 163 5.37 1.06 2.39
N ALA A 164 6.10 0.10 2.98
CA ALA A 164 7.34 0.39 3.71
C ALA A 164 8.39 1.10 2.85
N ILE A 165 8.55 0.71 1.58
CA ILE A 165 9.46 1.40 0.64
C ILE A 165 8.97 2.83 0.36
N TRP A 166 7.66 3.04 0.21
CA TRP A 166 7.10 4.38 0.00
C TRP A 166 7.28 5.32 1.19
N THR A 167 7.32 4.80 2.42
CA THR A 167 7.64 5.63 3.61
C THR A 167 9.04 6.26 3.55
N LEU A 168 9.97 5.71 2.76
CA LEU A 168 11.33 6.25 2.62
C LEU A 168 11.38 7.64 1.98
N ARG A 169 10.29 8.09 1.36
CA ARG A 169 10.14 9.45 0.82
C ARG A 169 9.94 10.51 1.89
N TYR A 170 9.65 10.10 3.12
CA TYR A 170 9.39 10.99 4.25
C TYR A 170 10.48 10.84 5.31
N PRO A 171 10.81 11.93 6.03
CA PRO A 171 11.69 11.83 7.19
C PRO A 171 11.12 10.82 8.20
N ARG A 172 12.01 9.99 8.77
CA ARG A 172 11.60 8.99 9.76
C ARG A 172 10.85 9.59 10.96
N ALA A 173 11.21 10.82 11.33
CA ALA A 173 10.62 11.56 12.43
C ALA A 173 9.24 12.14 12.11
N ASP A 174 8.81 12.10 10.85
CA ASP A 174 7.51 12.62 10.41
C ASP A 174 6.53 11.47 10.09
N LEU A 175 6.97 10.21 10.20
CA LEU A 175 6.11 9.05 9.98
C LEU A 175 5.00 8.93 11.04
N ASP A 176 5.18 9.56 12.20
CA ASP A 176 4.19 9.68 13.26
C ASP A 176 3.16 10.81 12.99
N ILE A 177 3.53 11.85 12.24
CA ILE A 177 2.61 12.91 11.80
C ILE A 177 1.64 12.35 10.74
N HIS A 178 2.11 11.43 9.89
CA HIS A 178 1.30 10.69 8.94
C HIS A 178 0.66 9.42 9.56
N ALA A 179 0.50 9.39 10.88
CA ALA A 179 0.07 8.23 11.65
C ALA A 179 -1.14 8.51 12.56
N ASP A 180 -1.85 9.62 12.39
CA ASP A 180 -3.16 9.87 13.02
C ASP A 180 -4.28 9.02 12.38
N HIS A 181 -3.96 7.77 12.10
CA HIS A 181 -4.80 6.79 11.44
C HIS A 181 -5.16 5.71 12.46
N HIS A 182 -6.46 5.52 12.69
CA HIS A 182 -6.99 4.49 13.58
C HIS A 182 -6.46 3.08 13.24
N GLU A 183 -6.04 2.85 11.98
CA GLU A 183 -5.42 1.60 11.54
C GLU A 183 -4.11 1.29 12.26
N LEU A 184 -3.38 2.28 12.78
CA LEU A 184 -2.17 2.03 13.57
C LEU A 184 -2.47 1.52 14.97
N GLU A 185 -3.65 1.82 15.53
CA GLU A 185 -4.11 1.20 16.77
C GLU A 185 -4.39 -0.30 16.57
N ALA A 186 -4.70 -0.70 15.34
CA ALA A 186 -4.98 -2.09 14.99
C ALA A 186 -3.71 -2.94 14.73
N ILE A 187 -2.50 -2.35 14.78
CA ILE A 187 -1.25 -3.09 14.62
C ILE A 187 -0.47 -3.20 15.94
N THR A 188 0.32 -4.26 16.06
CA THR A 188 1.23 -4.40 17.20
C THR A 188 2.33 -3.34 17.16
N ALA A 189 2.79 -2.88 18.33
CA ALA A 189 3.98 -2.04 18.42
C ALA A 189 5.20 -2.68 17.73
N GLY A 190 5.29 -4.03 17.73
CA GLY A 190 6.32 -4.76 17.01
C GLY A 190 6.29 -4.55 15.49
N ALA A 191 5.10 -4.42 14.89
CA ALA A 191 4.96 -4.11 13.46
C ALA A 191 5.48 -2.71 13.14
N PHE A 192 5.11 -1.72 13.94
CA PHE A 192 5.62 -0.35 13.76
C PHE A 192 7.13 -0.25 14.00
N VAL A 193 7.66 -0.92 15.03
CA VAL A 193 9.11 -0.99 15.29
C VAL A 193 9.86 -1.63 14.10
N ARG A 194 9.27 -2.61 13.41
CA ARG A 194 9.85 -3.18 12.20
C ARG A 194 9.95 -2.14 11.08
N LEU A 195 8.89 -1.38 10.82
CA LEU A 195 8.92 -0.28 9.85
C LEU A 195 10.05 0.72 10.15
N MET A 196 10.17 1.13 11.41
CA MET A 196 11.21 2.09 11.83
C MET A 196 12.64 1.53 11.68
N LYS A 197 12.84 0.24 11.98
CA LYS A 197 14.13 -0.44 11.75
C LYS A 197 14.45 -0.56 10.25
N PHE A 198 13.45 -0.87 9.43
CA PHE A 198 13.60 -0.93 7.97
C PHE A 198 14.03 0.44 7.42
N HIS A 199 13.32 1.52 7.77
CA HIS A 199 13.65 2.89 7.35
C HIS A 199 15.07 3.30 7.75
N ARG A 200 15.43 3.05 9.02
CA ARG A 200 16.80 3.30 9.50
C ARG A 200 17.84 2.52 8.69
N ARG A 201 17.60 1.25 8.41
CA ARG A 201 18.54 0.41 7.66
C ARG A 201 18.72 0.90 6.22
N CYS A 202 17.63 1.30 5.57
CA CYS A 202 17.68 1.94 4.25
C CYS A 202 18.49 3.24 4.31
N SER A 203 18.26 4.10 5.32
CA SER A 203 19.02 5.33 5.52
C SER A 203 20.52 5.08 5.64
N GLU A 204 20.93 4.11 6.47
CA GLU A 204 22.34 3.73 6.65
C GLU A 204 22.99 3.24 5.34
N VAL A 205 22.32 2.36 4.59
CA VAL A 205 22.90 1.74 3.38
C VAL A 205 22.91 2.71 2.20
N VAL A 206 21.82 3.46 1.99
CA VAL A 206 21.67 4.39 0.85
C VAL A 206 22.62 5.58 0.99
N SER A 207 22.71 6.18 2.18
CA SER A 207 23.66 7.27 2.43
C SER A 207 25.13 6.85 2.34
N ALA A 208 25.44 5.58 2.61
CA ALA A 208 26.79 5.05 2.46
C ALA A 208 27.26 5.00 0.99
N LEU A 209 26.33 5.00 0.02
CA LEU A 209 26.64 5.01 -1.42
C LEU A 209 27.42 6.25 -1.86
N VAL A 210 27.38 7.34 -1.09
CA VAL A 210 28.10 8.58 -1.40
C VAL A 210 29.30 8.82 -0.46
N ASN A 211 29.59 7.87 0.42
CA ASN A 211 30.72 7.96 1.33
C ASN A 211 32.04 7.78 0.58
N HIS A 212 32.75 8.90 0.39
CA HIS A 212 34.04 8.93 -0.30
C HIS A 212 35.25 8.57 0.58
N THR A 213 35.03 8.38 1.89
CA THR A 213 36.09 8.12 2.88
C THR A 213 36.26 6.64 3.22
N GLN A 214 35.24 5.82 2.99
CA GLN A 214 35.23 4.39 3.34
C GLN A 214 34.80 3.53 2.16
N SER A 215 35.44 2.36 2.03
CA SER A 215 35.05 1.34 1.05
C SER A 215 33.84 0.55 1.58
N PRO A 216 32.86 0.16 0.73
CA PRO A 216 32.85 0.29 -0.73
C PRO A 216 32.19 1.57 -1.27
N GLY A 217 31.84 2.56 -0.44
CA GLY A 217 30.90 3.66 -0.74
C GLY A 217 30.70 4.03 -2.21
N LEU A 218 31.74 4.50 -2.89
CA LEU A 218 31.68 4.96 -4.30
C LEU A 218 32.00 3.91 -5.38
N SER A 219 32.17 2.63 -5.05
CA SER A 219 32.62 1.59 -5.98
C SER A 219 31.57 1.19 -7.03
N TRP A 220 30.31 1.53 -6.82
CA TRP A 220 29.24 1.32 -7.79
C TRP A 220 29.34 2.28 -8.99
N ILE A 221 30.06 3.41 -8.84
CA ILE A 221 30.30 4.36 -9.92
C ILE A 221 31.37 3.79 -10.84
N SER A 222 30.92 3.22 -11.95
CA SER A 222 31.79 2.59 -12.95
C SER A 222 32.01 3.44 -14.20
N THR A 223 31.19 4.49 -14.40
CA THR A 223 31.23 5.36 -15.58
C THR A 223 31.87 6.70 -15.25
N PHE A 224 32.96 7.03 -15.94
CA PHE A 224 33.76 8.23 -15.70
C PHE A 224 33.75 9.23 -16.88
N GLN A 225 32.72 9.19 -17.72
CA GLN A 225 32.64 10.02 -18.92
C GLN A 225 32.16 11.46 -18.68
N TYR A 226 31.58 11.73 -17.51
CA TYR A 226 31.05 13.05 -17.15
C TYR A 226 32.14 14.11 -17.02
N ASN A 227 31.81 15.38 -17.30
CA ASN A 227 32.79 16.46 -17.25
C ASN A 227 33.37 16.68 -15.85
N PHE A 228 32.65 16.34 -14.78
CA PHE A 228 33.22 16.39 -13.43
C PHE A 228 34.32 15.35 -13.17
N PHE A 229 34.48 14.32 -14.02
CA PHE A 229 35.62 13.41 -14.00
C PHE A 229 36.70 13.77 -15.03
N THR A 230 36.30 14.22 -16.22
CA THR A 230 37.22 14.41 -17.36
C THR A 230 37.74 15.83 -17.53
N CYS A 231 37.11 16.83 -16.90
CA CYS A 231 37.46 18.24 -17.11
C CYS A 231 38.88 18.54 -16.66
N THR A 232 39.75 18.94 -17.59
CA THR A 232 41.12 19.33 -17.30
C THR A 232 41.24 20.70 -16.65
N SER A 233 40.32 21.63 -16.96
CA SER A 233 40.36 23.04 -16.52
C SER A 233 40.13 23.26 -15.01
N CYS A 234 39.68 22.25 -14.26
CA CYS A 234 39.38 22.34 -12.82
C CYS A 234 40.61 22.27 -11.90
N HIS A 235 41.81 22.68 -12.35
CA HIS A 235 43.07 22.43 -11.63
C HIS A 235 43.11 22.91 -10.16
N HIS A 236 42.41 23.99 -9.82
CA HIS A 236 42.33 24.51 -8.44
C HIS A 236 41.18 23.89 -7.61
N HIS A 237 40.30 23.13 -8.25
CA HIS A 237 39.05 22.64 -7.68
C HIS A 237 38.92 21.13 -7.90
N ARG A 238 40.02 20.38 -7.82
CA ARG A 238 40.03 18.92 -8.01
C ARG A 238 40.43 18.21 -6.74
N SER A 239 39.85 17.04 -6.55
CA SER A 239 40.16 16.13 -5.45
C SER A 239 40.45 14.74 -6.01
N LYS A 240 41.37 14.00 -5.38
CA LYS A 240 41.62 12.59 -5.70
C LYS A 240 40.77 11.73 -4.77
N VAL A 241 39.93 10.88 -5.35
CA VAL A 241 38.99 10.02 -4.61
C VAL A 241 39.01 8.62 -5.19
N ARG A 242 38.75 7.61 -4.35
CA ARG A 242 38.75 6.21 -4.75
C ARG A 242 37.32 5.73 -5.04
N PHE A 243 37.04 5.43 -6.30
CA PHE A 243 35.78 4.86 -6.80
C PHE A 243 35.98 3.38 -7.18
N GLY A 244 36.70 2.62 -6.35
CA GLY A 244 37.36 1.37 -6.75
C GLY A 244 38.73 1.58 -7.39
N LEU A 245 38.86 2.62 -8.22
CA LEU A 245 40.14 3.15 -8.74
C LEU A 245 40.36 4.60 -8.29
N SER A 246 41.62 5.04 -8.25
CA SER A 246 41.96 6.43 -7.91
C SER A 246 41.63 7.35 -9.07
N GLN A 247 40.64 8.23 -8.91
CA GLN A 247 40.17 9.17 -9.94
C GLN A 247 40.27 10.62 -9.45
N SER A 248 40.55 11.53 -10.38
CA SER A 248 40.41 12.97 -10.13
C SER A 248 38.97 13.39 -10.43
N VAL A 249 38.37 14.13 -9.52
CA VAL A 249 36.99 14.60 -9.63
C VAL A 249 36.88 16.06 -9.23
N ALA A 250 35.92 16.78 -9.83
CA ALA A 250 35.64 18.15 -9.49
C ALA A 250 35.13 18.27 -8.03
N LYS A 251 35.66 19.25 -7.31
CA LYS A 251 35.36 19.51 -5.90
C LYS A 251 33.87 19.85 -5.69
N TRP A 252 33.26 20.57 -6.62
CA TRP A 252 31.82 20.87 -6.58
C TRP A 252 30.96 19.60 -6.61
N PHE A 253 31.39 18.58 -7.36
CA PHE A 253 30.69 17.30 -7.42
C PHE A 253 30.86 16.49 -6.13
N LEU A 254 32.03 16.56 -5.48
CA LEU A 254 32.17 15.97 -4.14
C LEU A 254 31.31 16.67 -3.10
N GLN A 255 31.21 18.00 -3.16
CA GLN A 255 30.29 18.76 -2.30
C GLN A 255 28.84 18.36 -2.53
N TYR A 256 28.46 18.12 -3.80
CA TYR A 256 27.17 17.54 -4.16
C TYR A 256 26.95 16.17 -3.51
N LEU A 257 27.89 15.24 -3.65
CA LEU A 257 27.78 13.90 -3.05
C LEU A 257 27.65 13.95 -1.52
N VAL A 258 28.40 14.84 -0.85
CA VAL A 258 28.29 15.05 0.60
C VAL A 258 26.89 15.54 0.97
N HIS A 259 26.39 16.55 0.28
CA HIS A 259 25.05 17.09 0.52
C HIS A 259 23.96 16.04 0.28
N VAL A 260 24.04 15.31 -0.83
CA VAL A 260 23.10 14.22 -1.13
C VAL A 260 23.12 13.15 -0.04
N GLY A 261 24.29 12.84 0.53
CA GLY A 261 24.41 11.92 1.66
C GLY A 261 23.62 12.37 2.88
N GLU A 262 23.66 13.66 3.21
CA GLU A 262 22.89 14.25 4.31
C GLU A 262 21.38 14.12 4.05
N VAL A 263 20.92 14.40 2.84
CA VAL A 263 19.48 14.30 2.52
C VAL A 263 19.01 12.85 2.46
N LEU A 264 19.81 11.94 1.91
CA LEU A 264 19.51 10.51 1.85
C LEU A 264 19.50 9.82 3.22
N GLN A 265 20.20 10.37 4.23
CA GLN A 265 20.06 9.90 5.61
C GLN A 265 18.67 10.17 6.20
N ILE A 266 17.97 11.18 5.67
CA ILE A 266 16.66 11.59 6.15
C ILE A 266 15.57 10.91 5.31
N ARG A 267 15.71 10.98 3.98
CA ARG A 267 14.78 10.45 2.97
C ARG A 267 15.52 9.51 2.01
N PRO A 268 15.69 8.22 2.35
CA PRO A 268 16.49 7.29 1.55
C PRO A 268 15.72 6.77 0.34
N CYS A 269 15.47 7.64 -0.65
CA CYS A 269 14.79 7.27 -1.89
C CYS A 269 15.35 8.02 -3.10
N LYS A 270 15.17 7.46 -4.30
CA LYS A 270 15.73 8.04 -5.52
C LYS A 270 15.10 9.36 -5.96
N SER A 271 13.86 9.66 -5.56
CA SER A 271 13.22 10.91 -6.00
C SER A 271 13.94 12.15 -5.45
N VAL A 272 14.58 12.03 -4.28
CA VAL A 272 15.29 13.12 -3.60
C VAL A 272 16.46 13.66 -4.43
N ILE A 273 17.23 12.78 -5.07
CA ILE A 273 18.41 13.18 -5.85
C ILE A 273 18.04 13.84 -7.20
N MET A 274 16.74 13.88 -7.51
CA MET A 274 16.18 14.53 -8.70
C MET A 274 15.56 15.90 -8.35
N GLU A 275 15.48 16.27 -7.08
CA GLU A 275 14.89 17.54 -6.64
C GLU A 275 15.81 18.73 -7.01
N ASP A 276 15.21 19.80 -7.52
CA ASP A 276 15.93 21.02 -7.90
C ASP A 276 16.64 21.66 -6.70
N GLU A 277 16.08 21.53 -5.50
CA GLU A 277 16.68 22.04 -4.27
C GLU A 277 18.00 21.34 -3.93
N VAL A 278 18.08 20.03 -4.22
CA VAL A 278 19.27 19.20 -3.96
C VAL A 278 20.35 19.45 -5.02
N THR A 279 19.96 19.57 -6.29
CA THR A 279 20.90 19.72 -7.41
C THR A 279 21.31 21.19 -7.67
N GLY A 280 20.44 22.15 -7.39
CA GLY A 280 20.61 23.56 -7.78
C GLY A 280 21.85 24.22 -7.20
N LYS A 281 22.19 23.94 -5.93
CA LYS A 281 23.41 24.45 -5.31
C LYS A 281 24.67 23.96 -6.03
N ALA A 282 24.70 22.68 -6.42
CA ALA A 282 25.83 22.09 -7.14
C ALA A 282 25.98 22.70 -8.54
N LEU A 283 24.86 22.91 -9.24
CA LEU A 283 24.84 23.54 -10.56
C LEU A 283 25.37 24.98 -10.54
N ASN A 284 24.98 25.77 -9.54
CA ASN A 284 25.48 27.14 -9.36
C ASN A 284 26.99 27.15 -9.12
N ILE A 285 27.50 26.30 -8.22
CA ILE A 285 28.94 26.19 -7.96
C ILE A 285 29.68 25.75 -9.23
N ALA A 286 29.16 24.78 -9.97
CA ALA A 286 29.78 24.32 -11.21
C ALA A 286 29.90 25.45 -12.26
N ARG A 287 28.84 26.26 -12.40
CA ARG A 287 28.78 27.42 -13.32
C ARG A 287 29.80 28.49 -12.96
N GLU A 288 29.96 28.80 -11.69
CA GLU A 288 30.88 29.82 -11.20
C GLU A 288 32.35 29.35 -11.18
N SER A 289 32.57 28.06 -10.91
CA SER A 289 33.90 27.51 -10.65
C SER A 289 34.66 27.05 -11.90
N CYS A 290 33.97 26.81 -13.03
CA CYS A 290 34.60 26.29 -14.25
C CYS A 290 33.78 26.54 -15.52
N SER A 291 34.40 27.14 -16.54
CA SER A 291 33.80 27.40 -17.85
C SER A 291 33.44 26.14 -18.65
N ARG A 292 34.02 24.97 -18.32
CA ARG A 292 33.73 23.69 -18.97
C ARG A 292 32.69 22.86 -18.22
N CYS A 293 32.78 22.78 -16.89
CA CYS A 293 31.79 22.03 -16.11
C CYS A 293 30.43 22.76 -16.11
N GLY A 294 30.41 24.09 -15.98
CA GLY A 294 29.17 24.88 -15.88
C GLY A 294 28.13 24.56 -16.95
N PRO A 295 28.45 24.69 -18.25
CA PRO A 295 27.49 24.43 -19.33
C PRO A 295 26.98 22.99 -19.40
N ALA A 296 27.78 22.01 -18.96
CA ALA A 296 27.45 20.59 -19.05
C ALA A 296 26.86 20.01 -17.76
N ALA A 297 27.02 20.69 -16.62
CA ALA A 297 26.72 20.16 -15.30
C ALA A 297 25.26 19.70 -15.17
N GLN A 298 24.31 20.41 -15.77
CA GLN A 298 22.90 20.04 -15.71
C GLN A 298 22.62 18.70 -16.38
N MET A 299 23.14 18.51 -17.61
CA MET A 299 22.95 17.25 -18.34
C MET A 299 23.74 16.12 -17.67
N ASP A 300 24.99 16.38 -17.29
CA ASP A 300 25.84 15.38 -16.65
C ASP A 300 25.26 14.92 -15.30
N LEU A 301 24.73 15.83 -14.48
CA LEU A 301 24.06 15.47 -13.22
C LEU A 301 22.77 14.70 -13.46
N LYS A 302 21.96 15.08 -14.46
CA LYS A 302 20.73 14.34 -14.78
C LYS A 302 21.03 12.88 -15.12
N LEU A 303 21.95 12.65 -16.06
CA LEU A 303 22.34 11.30 -16.47
C LEU A 303 22.99 10.51 -15.32
N PHE A 304 23.81 11.18 -14.50
CA PHE A 304 24.36 10.55 -13.30
C PHE A 304 23.29 10.17 -12.29
N SER A 305 22.31 11.06 -12.02
CA SER A 305 21.23 10.80 -11.07
C SER A 305 20.31 9.67 -11.53
N GLU A 306 20.13 9.44 -12.84
CA GLU A 306 19.40 8.28 -13.36
C GLU A 306 20.10 6.97 -12.94
N VAL A 307 21.41 6.85 -13.21
CA VAL A 307 22.19 5.67 -12.81
C VAL A 307 22.25 5.52 -11.29
N PHE A 308 22.41 6.63 -10.57
CA PHE A 308 22.44 6.63 -9.11
C PHE A 308 21.09 6.19 -8.52
N GLY A 309 19.97 6.63 -9.09
CA GLY A 309 18.65 6.25 -8.67
C GLY A 309 18.39 4.74 -8.76
N GLU A 310 18.88 4.11 -9.82
CA GLU A 310 18.81 2.65 -9.98
C GLU A 310 19.65 1.91 -8.94
N GLU A 311 20.83 2.44 -8.58
CA GLU A 311 21.65 1.87 -7.50
C GLU A 311 20.98 2.00 -6.13
N ILE A 312 20.31 3.14 -5.85
CA ILE A 312 19.50 3.34 -4.64
C ILE A 312 18.39 2.28 -4.56
N ASP A 313 17.62 2.10 -5.63
CA ASP A 313 16.54 1.11 -5.67
C ASP A 313 17.07 -0.32 -5.51
N ARG A 314 18.23 -0.63 -6.12
CA ARG A 314 18.90 -1.93 -5.98
C ARG A 314 19.22 -2.23 -4.52
N VAL A 315 19.88 -1.33 -3.80
CA VAL A 315 20.26 -1.56 -2.40
C VAL A 315 19.04 -1.59 -1.47
N ILE A 316 18.01 -0.79 -1.74
CA ILE A 316 16.73 -0.85 -0.99
C ILE A 316 16.06 -2.22 -1.20
N SER A 317 16.08 -2.75 -2.43
CA SER A 317 15.55 -4.08 -2.74
C SER A 317 16.29 -5.18 -1.96
N GLU A 318 17.62 -5.08 -1.84
CA GLU A 318 18.43 -6.02 -1.05
C GLU A 318 18.11 -5.94 0.45
N VAL A 319 17.98 -4.73 1.00
CA VAL A 319 17.57 -4.52 2.39
C VAL A 319 16.18 -5.10 2.62
N SER A 320 15.23 -4.85 1.72
CA SER A 320 13.86 -5.39 1.81
C SER A 320 13.87 -6.93 1.83
N LYS A 321 14.53 -7.58 0.87
CA LYS A 321 14.63 -9.05 0.81
C LYS A 321 15.19 -9.65 2.11
N GLY A 322 16.29 -9.10 2.61
CA GLY A 322 16.92 -9.57 3.84
C GLY A 322 16.09 -9.29 5.10
N PHE A 323 15.46 -8.12 5.17
CA PHE A 323 14.69 -7.69 6.32
C PHE A 323 13.46 -8.58 6.53
N TRP A 324 12.67 -8.80 5.48
CA TRP A 324 11.44 -9.58 5.59
C TRP A 324 11.69 -11.08 5.74
N PHE A 325 12.76 -11.62 5.16
CA PHE A 325 13.18 -13.00 5.40
C PHE A 325 13.41 -13.30 6.90
N LEU A 326 14.00 -12.36 7.63
CA LEU A 326 14.22 -12.50 9.08
C LEU A 326 12.91 -12.40 9.88
N VAL A 327 11.97 -11.58 9.41
CA VAL A 327 10.64 -11.45 10.04
C VAL A 327 9.87 -12.76 9.90
N ASP A 328 9.83 -13.35 8.71
CA ASP A 328 9.09 -14.58 8.42
C ASP A 328 9.58 -15.78 9.25
N GLN A 329 10.89 -15.86 9.52
CA GLN A 329 11.48 -16.87 10.42
C GLN A 329 11.11 -16.68 11.89
N SER A 330 10.92 -15.43 12.34
CA SER A 330 10.54 -15.14 13.72
C SER A 330 9.06 -15.44 14.02
N SER A 331 8.19 -15.32 13.01
CA SER A 331 6.75 -15.61 13.10
C SER A 331 6.38 -17.09 12.96
N THR A 332 7.29 -17.92 12.47
CA THR A 332 7.12 -19.39 12.39
C THR A 332 7.54 -20.12 13.67
N GLY A 333 8.05 -19.39 14.67
CA GLY A 333 8.29 -19.87 16.03
C GLY A 333 6.98 -20.10 16.79
N ASN A 334 6.44 -21.31 16.69
CA ASN A 334 5.27 -21.80 17.41
C ASN A 334 5.39 -21.54 18.94
N PRO A 335 4.42 -20.88 19.63
CA PRO A 335 4.34 -20.93 21.07
C PRO A 335 3.78 -22.30 21.47
N GLN A 336 4.67 -23.28 21.64
CA GLN A 336 4.38 -24.44 22.48
C GLN A 336 4.17 -23.92 23.91
N VAL A 337 2.93 -23.60 24.24
CA VAL A 337 2.47 -23.51 25.63
C VAL A 337 2.46 -24.92 26.17
N SER A 338 3.53 -25.30 26.86
CA SER A 338 3.53 -26.47 27.74
C SER A 338 2.66 -26.13 28.95
N LEU A 339 1.54 -26.85 29.06
CA LEU A 339 0.77 -27.02 30.30
C LEU A 339 1.57 -27.83 31.32
#